data_AF-A0A972LJ92-F1
#
_entry.id   AF-A0A972LJ92-F1
#
_cell.length_a   1.000
_cell.length_b   1.000
_cell.length_c   1.000
_cell.angle_alpha   90.00
_cell.angle_beta   90.00
_cell.angle_gamma   90.00
#
_symmetry.space_group_name_H-M   'P 1'
#
loop_
_entity.id
_entity.type
_entity.pdbx_description
1 polymer ?
#
loop_
_entity_poly.entity_id
_entity_poly.type
_entity_poly.pdbx_seq_one_letter_code
_entity_poly.pdbx_strand_id
1 'polypeptide(L)'
;ISVGFSEVSGLSITYETTTYKESPTESGAPGPRVMYMPAQQSAPSISLKKGLVRGTSIATLYKWMNDTQLNQVAKKDILVRLCDEEGDAVISWKVVNAFPTKLDAPSFDANSNDVAVESMELMADAVFIEEA
;
A
#
# COMPACT_ATOMS: atom_id res chain seq x y z
N ILE A 1 -12.61 -13.46 -2.06
CA ILE A 1 -13.66 -12.41 -2.07
C ILE A 1 -13.12 -11.26 -2.90
N SER A 2 -13.78 -10.89 -3.99
CA SER A 2 -13.46 -9.68 -4.74
C SER A 2 -14.28 -8.51 -4.17
N VAL A 3 -13.63 -7.37 -4.00
CA VAL A 3 -14.27 -6.14 -3.51
C VAL A 3 -13.93 -5.04 -4.51
N GLY A 4 -14.94 -4.30 -4.96
CA GLY A 4 -14.74 -3.14 -5.82
C GLY A 4 -14.23 -1.95 -5.02
N PHE A 5 -13.14 -1.35 -5.48
CA PHE A 5 -12.56 -0.11 -4.94
C PHE A 5 -12.59 0.96 -6.03
N SER A 6 -12.68 2.22 -5.61
CA SER A 6 -12.66 3.38 -6.51
C SER A 6 -11.22 3.83 -6.79
N GLU A 7 -10.33 3.68 -5.82
CA GLU A 7 -8.93 4.06 -5.96
C GLU A 7 -8.05 3.14 -5.11
N VAL A 8 -6.91 2.75 -5.66
CA VAL A 8 -5.85 2.03 -4.96
C VAL A 8 -4.55 2.78 -5.18
N SER A 9 -3.87 3.15 -4.09
CA SER A 9 -2.59 3.86 -4.14
C SER A 9 -1.62 3.30 -3.10
N GLY A 10 -0.34 3.66 -3.21
CA GLY A 10 0.69 3.20 -2.26
C GLY A 10 1.31 1.84 -2.58
N LEU A 11 1.10 1.32 -3.79
CA LEU A 11 1.79 0.14 -4.33
C LEU A 11 3.22 0.50 -4.79
N SER A 12 4.06 0.97 -3.88
CA SER A 12 5.46 1.31 -4.15
C SER A 12 6.42 0.37 -3.44
N ILE A 13 7.53 0.07 -4.10
CA ILE A 13 8.65 -0.69 -3.53
C ILE A 13 9.78 0.32 -3.34
N THR A 14 10.07 0.67 -2.08
CA THR A 14 11.09 1.65 -1.73
C THR A 14 12.18 1.00 -0.90
N TYR A 15 13.44 1.33 -1.20
CA TYR A 15 14.60 0.94 -0.43
C TYR A 15 15.23 2.20 0.18
N GLU A 16 15.57 2.14 1.46
CA GLU A 16 16.37 3.19 2.08
C GLU A 16 17.79 3.15 1.51
N THR A 17 18.38 4.31 1.19
CA THR A 17 19.75 4.39 0.66
C THR A 17 20.69 4.94 1.71
N THR A 18 21.75 4.18 2.03
CA THR A 18 22.83 4.67 2.88
C THR A 18 23.95 5.24 2.03
N THR A 19 24.46 6.41 2.41
CA THR A 19 25.55 7.09 1.72
C THR A 19 26.84 6.93 2.51
N TYR A 20 27.84 6.28 1.92
CA TYR A 20 29.20 6.21 2.48
C TYR A 20 30.11 7.19 1.75
N LYS A 21 30.86 8.01 2.50
CA LYS A 21 31.81 8.98 1.96
C LYS A 21 33.21 8.57 2.38
N GLU A 22 34.07 8.25 1.42
CA GLU A 22 35.47 7.94 1.67
C GLU A 22 36.38 9.05 1.13
N SER A 23 37.44 9.36 1.88
CA SER A 23 38.54 10.19 1.39
C SER A 23 39.57 9.29 0.71
N PRO A 24 39.93 9.52 -0.56
CA PRO A 24 40.95 8.71 -1.22
C PRO A 24 42.32 8.93 -0.56
N THR A 25 42.91 7.85 -0.04
CA THR A 25 44.26 7.85 0.59
C THR A 25 45.40 7.57 -0.40
N GLU A 26 45.10 7.11 -1.62
CA GLU A 26 46.10 6.91 -2.68
C GLU A 26 45.83 7.81 -3.91
N SER A 27 46.88 8.57 -4.24
CA SER A 27 47.15 9.39 -5.43
C SER A 27 46.02 9.66 -6.43
N GLY A 28 45.56 10.93 -6.44
CA GLY A 28 45.38 11.66 -7.71
C GLY A 28 43.98 12.17 -8.04
N ALA A 29 42.93 11.80 -7.30
CA ALA A 29 41.58 12.32 -7.54
C ALA A 29 41.19 13.35 -6.46
N PRO A 30 41.00 14.64 -6.79
CA PRO A 30 40.54 15.64 -5.84
C PRO A 30 39.05 15.45 -5.54
N GLY A 31 38.74 14.98 -4.34
CA GLY A 31 37.40 15.00 -3.76
C GLY A 31 37.02 13.73 -2.99
N PRO A 32 36.05 13.82 -2.06
CA PRO A 32 35.49 12.64 -1.39
C PRO A 32 34.72 11.78 -2.39
N ARG A 33 34.96 10.47 -2.42
CA ARG A 33 34.16 9.53 -3.22
C ARG A 33 32.89 9.20 -2.44
N VAL A 34 31.74 9.35 -3.09
CA VAL A 34 30.43 9.09 -2.50
C VAL A 34 29.90 7.79 -3.09
N MET A 35 29.68 6.78 -2.24
CA MET A 35 29.13 5.49 -2.59
C MET A 35 27.70 5.38 -2.03
N TYR A 36 26.76 5.01 -2.90
CA TYR A 36 25.37 4.77 -2.54
C TYR A 36 25.15 3.26 -2.43
N MET A 37 24.60 2.81 -1.31
CA MET A 37 24.25 1.40 -1.09
C MET A 37 22.77 1.28 -0.71
N PRO A 38 22.01 0.35 -1.30
CA PRO A 38 20.67 0.04 -0.84
C PRO A 38 20.75 -0.64 0.53
N ALA A 39 19.90 -0.20 1.46
CA ALA A 39 19.76 -0.73 2.80
C ALA A 39 18.46 -1.56 2.90
N GLN A 40 17.62 -1.27 3.89
CA GLN A 40 16.40 -2.03 4.14
C GLN A 40 15.26 -1.59 3.22
N GLN A 41 14.38 -2.52 2.88
CA GLN A 41 13.13 -2.23 2.20
C GLN A 41 12.18 -1.55 3.19
N SER A 42 11.63 -0.40 2.81
CA SER A 42 10.62 0.29 3.60
C SER A 42 9.29 -0.47 3.50
N ALA A 43 8.57 -0.55 4.61
CA ALA A 43 7.26 -1.17 4.64
C ALA A 43 6.27 -0.36 3.77
N PRO A 44 5.61 -0.97 2.77
CA PRO A 44 4.62 -0.30 1.95
C PRO A 44 3.35 0.04 2.75
N SER A 45 2.87 1.27 2.58
CA SER A 45 1.55 1.70 3.04
C SER A 45 0.60 1.83 1.86
N ILE A 46 -0.50 1.09 1.88
CA ILE A 46 -1.49 1.06 0.80
C ILE A 46 -2.73 1.81 1.26
N SER A 47 -3.22 2.71 0.42
CA SER A 47 -4.49 3.41 0.65
C SER A 47 -5.53 2.91 -0.34
N LEU A 48 -6.65 2.44 0.18
CA LEU A 48 -7.80 1.93 -0.56
C LEU A 48 -8.98 2.85 -0.31
N LYS A 49 -9.54 3.43 -1.37
CA LYS A 49 -10.76 4.24 -1.28
C LYS A 49 -11.92 3.49 -1.89
N LYS A 50 -13.05 3.50 -1.19
CA LYS A 50 -14.25 2.78 -1.60
C LYS A 50 -15.49 3.64 -1.39
N GLY A 51 -16.44 3.60 -2.34
CA GLY A 51 -17.78 4.12 -2.08
C GLY A 51 -18.48 3.35 -0.95
N LEU A 52 -19.14 4.07 -0.05
CA LEU A 52 -19.92 3.49 1.04
C LEU A 52 -21.13 2.75 0.46
N VAL A 53 -21.12 1.42 0.55
CA VAL A 53 -22.23 0.58 0.08
C VAL A 53 -22.89 -0.07 1.29
N ARG A 54 -24.22 0.11 1.42
CA ARG A 54 -25.02 -0.51 2.49
C ARG A 54 -24.80 -2.02 2.49
N GLY A 55 -24.47 -2.59 3.65
CA GLY A 55 -24.22 -4.03 3.82
C GLY A 55 -22.76 -4.45 3.57
N THR A 56 -22.22 -4.23 2.37
CA THR A 56 -20.90 -4.77 1.98
C THR A 56 -19.72 -4.08 2.66
N SER A 57 -19.79 -2.75 2.82
CA SER A 57 -18.72 -1.95 3.43
C SER A 57 -18.55 -2.27 4.92
N ILE A 58 -19.67 -2.33 5.65
CA ILE A 58 -19.70 -2.63 7.08
C ILE A 58 -19.27 -4.07 7.36
N ALA A 59 -19.72 -5.02 6.53
CA ALA A 59 -19.43 -6.44 6.76
C ALA A 59 -17.96 -6.81 6.48
N THR A 60 -17.26 -6.06 5.63
CA THR A 60 -15.93 -6.46 5.14
C THR A 60 -14.81 -5.59 5.71
N LEU A 61 -14.88 -4.27 5.55
CA LEU A 61 -13.80 -3.35 5.97
C LEU A 61 -13.85 -3.11 7.46
N TYR A 62 -15.02 -2.70 7.98
CA TYR A 62 -15.19 -2.45 9.41
C TYR A 62 -15.01 -3.72 10.24
N LYS A 63 -15.56 -4.86 9.80
CA LYS A 63 -15.32 -6.15 10.48
C LYS A 63 -13.83 -6.50 10.54
N TRP A 64 -13.09 -6.28 9.45
CA TRP A 64 -11.65 -6.58 9.42
C TRP A 64 -10.85 -5.67 10.37
N MET A 65 -11.21 -4.38 10.45
CA MET A 65 -10.63 -3.46 11.43
C MET A 65 -10.99 -3.88 12.87
N ASN A 66 -12.26 -4.20 13.13
CA ASN A 66 -12.76 -4.52 14.48
C ASN A 66 -12.29 -5.90 15.01
N ASP A 67 -11.94 -6.82 14.12
CA ASP A 67 -11.32 -8.11 14.47
C ASP A 67 -9.90 -7.95 15.03
N THR A 68 -9.30 -6.76 14.84
CA THR A 68 -7.97 -6.45 15.37
C THR A 68 -8.06 -6.16 16.87
N GLN A 69 -7.51 -7.06 17.70
CA GLN A 69 -7.46 -6.87 19.16
C GLN A 69 -6.01 -6.86 19.66
N LEU A 70 -5.58 -5.72 20.22
CA LEU A 70 -4.20 -5.41 20.64
C LEU A 70 -3.16 -5.65 19.53
N ASN A 71 -2.74 -6.91 19.38
CA ASN A 71 -1.68 -7.38 18.48
C ASN A 71 -2.12 -8.57 17.62
N GLN A 72 -3.34 -9.09 17.83
CA GLN A 72 -3.91 -10.14 17.01
C GLN A 72 -4.70 -9.48 15.90
N VAL A 73 -4.07 -9.41 14.72
CA VAL A 73 -4.72 -8.95 13.49
C VAL A 73 -4.71 -10.06 12.46
N ALA A 74 -5.85 -10.26 11.81
CA ALA A 74 -5.93 -11.14 10.66
C ALA A 74 -5.20 -10.49 9.48
N LYS A 75 -3.92 -10.85 9.28
CA LYS A 75 -3.16 -10.47 8.09
C LYS A 75 -3.78 -11.13 6.85
N LYS A 76 -3.89 -10.38 5.75
CA LYS A 76 -4.46 -10.87 4.49
C LYS A 76 -3.53 -10.52 3.33
N ASP A 77 -3.42 -11.45 2.38
CA ASP A 77 -2.76 -11.18 1.11
C ASP A 77 -3.75 -10.49 0.16
N ILE A 78 -3.30 -9.42 -0.48
CA ILE A 78 -4.12 -8.60 -1.38
C ILE A 78 -3.54 -8.71 -2.78
N LEU A 79 -4.42 -8.95 -3.74
CA LEU A 79 -4.07 -8.99 -5.15
C LEU A 79 -4.80 -7.85 -5.86
N VAL A 80 -4.02 -6.93 -6.42
CA VAL A 80 -4.51 -5.85 -7.27
C VAL A 80 -4.15 -6.24 -8.70
N ARG A 81 -5.15 -6.39 -9.57
CA ARG A 81 -4.95 -6.86 -10.94
C ARG A 81 -5.35 -5.76 -11.90
N LEU A 82 -4.47 -5.45 -12.84
CA LEU A 82 -4.81 -4.73 -14.04
C LEU A 82 -5.44 -5.72 -15.01
N CYS A 83 -6.72 -5.54 -15.33
CA CYS A 83 -7.44 -6.39 -16.26
C CYS A 83 -7.52 -5.74 -17.64
N ASP A 84 -7.55 -6.56 -18.69
CA ASP A 84 -7.89 -6.14 -20.04
C ASP A 84 -9.41 -5.98 -20.23
N GLU A 85 -9.85 -5.72 -21.46
CA GLU A 85 -11.26 -5.54 -21.80
C GLU A 85 -12.09 -6.83 -21.65
N GLU A 86 -11.45 -8.00 -21.74
CA GLU A 86 -12.07 -9.32 -21.57
C GLU A 86 -12.14 -9.73 -20.07
N GLY A 87 -11.41 -9.02 -19.22
CA GLY A 87 -11.35 -9.20 -17.77
C GLY A 87 -10.16 -10.04 -17.31
N ASP A 88 -9.28 -10.44 -18.23
CA ASP A 88 -8.10 -11.21 -17.94
C ASP A 88 -7.01 -10.32 -17.34
N ALA A 89 -6.33 -10.84 -16.32
CA ALA A 89 -5.30 -10.09 -15.61
C ALA A 89 -4.05 -10.01 -16.50
N VAL A 90 -3.58 -8.79 -16.79
CA VAL A 90 -2.34 -8.54 -17.54
C VAL A 90 -1.17 -8.38 -16.57
N ILE A 91 -1.37 -7.60 -15.51
CA ILE A 91 -0.37 -7.34 -14.48
C ILE A 91 -1.01 -7.48 -13.11
N SER A 92 -0.36 -8.19 -12.20
CA SER A 92 -0.82 -8.39 -10.83
C SER A 92 0.19 -7.83 -9.83
N TRP A 93 -0.26 -6.96 -8.94
CA TRP A 93 0.46 -6.58 -7.73
C TRP A 93 -0.02 -7.43 -6.56
N LYS A 94 0.89 -8.21 -5.99
CA LYS A 94 0.66 -9.05 -4.83
C LYS A 94 1.24 -8.39 -3.58
N VAL A 95 0.37 -7.96 -2.70
CA VAL A 95 0.72 -7.45 -1.38
C VAL A 95 0.62 -8.59 -0.37
N VAL A 96 1.71 -8.84 0.36
CA VAL A 96 1.78 -9.93 1.34
C VAL A 96 1.58 -9.38 2.74
N ASN A 97 0.82 -10.12 3.57
CA ASN A 97 0.67 -9.85 5.00
C ASN A 97 0.10 -8.46 5.35
N ALA A 98 -0.84 -7.95 4.54
CA ALA A 98 -1.44 -6.66 4.79
C ALA A 98 -2.39 -6.70 6.00
N PHE A 99 -2.40 -5.62 6.79
CA PHE A 99 -3.33 -5.41 7.88
C PHE A 99 -3.79 -3.95 7.94
N PRO A 100 -5.02 -3.67 8.41
CA PRO A 100 -5.54 -2.32 8.44
C PRO A 100 -4.97 -1.52 9.61
N THR A 101 -4.57 -0.29 9.34
CA THR A 101 -4.04 0.65 10.34
C THR A 101 -5.02 1.77 10.62
N LYS A 102 -5.81 2.17 9.63
CA LYS A 102 -6.75 3.28 9.73
C LYS A 102 -7.96 3.06 8.84
N LEU A 103 -9.14 3.47 9.33
CA LEU A 103 -10.37 3.53 8.56
C LEU A 103 -11.01 4.90 8.78
N ASP A 104 -11.03 5.72 7.74
CA ASP A 104 -11.62 7.06 7.74
C ASP A 104 -13.04 7.02 7.19
N ALA A 105 -13.95 7.66 7.92
CA ALA A 105 -15.32 7.89 7.48
C ALA A 105 -15.37 8.95 6.37
N PRO A 106 -16.41 8.92 5.52
CA PRO A 106 -16.64 9.99 4.55
C PRO A 106 -16.88 11.34 5.26
N SER A 107 -16.50 12.43 4.59
CA SER A 107 -16.88 13.77 5.02
C SER A 107 -18.37 13.98 4.80
N PHE A 108 -19.09 14.42 5.83
CA PHE A 108 -20.52 14.72 5.75
C PHE A 108 -20.73 16.23 5.72
N ASP A 109 -21.12 16.75 4.56
CA ASP A 109 -21.59 18.13 4.39
C ASP A 109 -23.06 18.11 3.96
N ALA A 110 -23.90 18.89 4.65
CA ALA A 110 -25.33 18.99 4.34
C ALA A 110 -25.60 19.76 3.03
N ASN A 111 -24.63 20.55 2.55
CA ASN A 111 -24.77 21.37 1.35
C ASN A 111 -24.17 20.73 0.09
N SER A 112 -23.41 19.63 0.23
CA SER A 112 -22.76 18.96 -0.90
C SER A 112 -23.53 17.71 -1.34
N ASN A 113 -23.52 17.43 -2.65
CA ASN A 113 -24.14 16.24 -3.25
C ASN A 113 -23.06 15.22 -3.67
N ASP A 114 -22.06 15.02 -2.82
CA ASP A 114 -20.96 14.12 -3.11
C ASP A 114 -21.24 12.68 -2.71
N VAL A 115 -20.58 11.74 -3.39
CA VAL A 115 -20.64 10.33 -3.03
C VAL A 115 -19.85 10.11 -1.75
N ALA A 116 -20.46 9.42 -0.78
CA ALA A 116 -19.77 9.02 0.44
C ALA A 116 -18.66 8.01 0.13
N VAL A 117 -17.39 8.43 0.26
CA VAL A 117 -16.21 7.57 0.07
C VAL A 117 -15.54 7.32 1.41
N GLU A 118 -15.40 6.05 1.79
CA GLU A 118 -14.58 5.61 2.92
C GLU A 118 -13.13 5.37 2.45
N SER A 119 -12.15 5.70 3.29
CA SER A 119 -10.74 5.48 3.00
C SER A 119 -10.14 4.55 4.04
N MET A 120 -9.40 3.54 3.61
CA MET A 120 -8.73 2.60 4.49
C MET A 120 -7.24 2.57 4.18
N GLU A 121 -6.42 2.73 5.20
CA GLU A 121 -4.97 2.58 5.12
C GLU A 121 -4.59 1.21 5.64
N LEU A 122 -3.71 0.57 4.89
CA LEU A 122 -3.14 -0.73 5.17
C LEU A 122 -1.63 -0.62 5.25
N MET A 123 -1.05 -1.41 6.13
CA MET A 123 0.40 -1.63 6.16
C MET A 123 0.67 -3.08 5.79
N ALA A 124 1.68 -3.30 4.96
CA ALA A 124 2.06 -4.62 4.50
C ALA A 124 3.57 -4.84 4.62
N ASP A 125 3.98 -6.10 4.50
CA ASP A 125 5.39 -6.46 4.64
C ASP A 125 6.13 -6.26 3.30
N ALA A 126 5.50 -6.65 2.18
CA ALA A 126 6.10 -6.56 0.85
C ALA A 126 5.04 -6.44 -0.26
N VAL A 127 5.43 -5.81 -1.37
CA VAL A 127 4.70 -5.82 -2.64
C VAL A 127 5.56 -6.52 -3.68
N PHE A 128 4.95 -7.47 -4.40
CA PHE A 128 5.52 -8.15 -5.54
C PHE A 128 4.72 -7.80 -6.79
N ILE A 129 5.40 -7.74 -7.93
CA ILE A 129 4.78 -7.53 -9.23
C ILE A 129 4.95 -8.82 -10.01
N GLU A 130 3.84 -9.39 -10.45
CA GLU A 130 3.78 -10.62 -11.23
C GLU A 130 3.09 -10.28 -12.56
N GLU A 131 3.75 -10.62 -13.67
CA GLU A 131 3.14 -10.64 -14.99
C GLU A 131 2.37 -11.96 -15.13
N ALA A 132 1.15 -11.89 -15.68
CA ALA A 132 0.29 -13.05 -15.86
C ALA A 132 0.61 -13.82 -17.14
#